data_AF-A0A359HKE4-F1
#
_entry.id   AF-A0A359HKE4-F1
#
_cell.length_a   1.000
_cell.length_b   1.000
_cell.length_c   1.000
_cell.angle_alpha   90.00
_cell.angle_beta   90.00
_cell.angle_gamma   90.00
#
_symmetry.space_group_name_H-M   'P 1'
#
loop_
_entity.id
_entity.type
_entity.pdbx_description
1 polymer ?
#
loop_
_entity_poly.entity_id
_entity_poly.type
_entity_poly.pdbx_seq_one_letter_code
_entity_poly.pdbx_strand_id
1 'polypeptide(L)'
;MRPYPWDDKAEGIHGQDIDQDGRILTMRIPDPNGDWKVSELDPRLMDRRAPDEQGGQYYRLLPEGYLEDYDGYQIKVARSLRGLDFNRNFPVEWKPESDQRGAGPYPGSESETKALIDFITSHPNINTGIAYHTYSGVILRPPSTHSDDELDATDLWTYKA
;
A
#
# COMPACT_ATOMS: atom_id res chain seq x y z
N MET A 1 14.11 -8.52 2.15
CA MET A 1 12.75 -8.91 1.71
C MET A 1 12.84 -9.75 0.43
N ARG A 2 12.33 -10.98 0.45
CA ARG A 2 12.39 -11.96 -0.66
C ARG A 2 11.30 -11.70 -1.73
N PRO A 3 11.40 -12.28 -2.94
CA PRO A 3 10.28 -12.32 -3.87
C PRO A 3 9.05 -13.01 -3.26
N TYR A 4 7.87 -12.44 -3.51
CA TYR A 4 6.59 -12.98 -3.07
C TYR A 4 5.42 -12.29 -3.79
N PRO A 5 4.36 -13.01 -4.17
CA PRO A 5 4.20 -14.47 -4.06
C PRO A 5 4.86 -15.25 -5.21
N TRP A 6 5.35 -14.57 -6.24
CA TRP A 6 6.03 -15.16 -7.40
C TRP A 6 7.47 -14.69 -7.51
N ASP A 7 8.33 -15.51 -8.11
CA ASP A 7 9.74 -15.19 -8.35
C ASP A 7 9.96 -14.32 -9.58
N ASP A 8 9.03 -14.36 -10.53
CA ASP A 8 9.12 -13.63 -11.78
C ASP A 8 8.48 -12.23 -11.70
N LYS A 9 9.14 -11.28 -12.37
CA LYS A 9 8.60 -9.94 -12.63
C LYS A 9 7.30 -10.05 -13.45
N ALA A 10 6.36 -9.16 -13.17
CA ALA A 10 5.20 -8.97 -14.05
C ALA A 10 5.53 -7.98 -15.15
N GLU A 11 4.79 -8.08 -16.26
CA GLU A 11 4.71 -7.01 -17.26
C GLU A 11 4.36 -5.65 -16.64
N GLY A 12 4.83 -4.58 -17.26
CA GLY A 12 4.52 -3.20 -16.89
C GLY A 12 5.73 -2.41 -16.36
N ILE A 13 5.43 -1.27 -15.74
CA ILE A 13 6.44 -0.36 -15.20
C ILE A 13 6.97 -0.90 -13.88
N HIS A 14 8.28 -1.14 -13.83
CA HIS A 14 9.02 -1.39 -12.60
C HIS A 14 9.59 -0.08 -12.06
N GLY A 15 9.11 0.32 -10.88
CA GLY A 15 9.55 1.53 -10.20
C GLY A 15 11.07 1.55 -10.00
N GLN A 16 11.73 2.53 -10.59
CA GLN A 16 13.19 2.70 -10.48
C GLN A 16 13.54 4.17 -10.60
N ASP A 17 14.57 4.57 -9.87
CA ASP A 17 15.21 5.88 -9.96
C ASP A 17 16.02 5.93 -11.28
N ILE A 18 15.45 6.57 -12.30
CA ILE A 18 16.00 6.64 -13.65
C ILE A 18 17.00 7.79 -13.77
N ASP A 19 16.75 8.90 -13.07
CA ASP A 19 17.61 10.09 -13.11
C ASP A 19 18.71 10.11 -12.04
N GLN A 20 18.71 9.13 -11.13
CA GLN A 20 19.68 8.90 -10.07
C GLN A 20 19.70 10.02 -9.01
N ASP A 21 18.56 10.66 -8.76
CA ASP A 21 18.41 11.70 -7.73
C ASP A 21 18.20 11.13 -6.32
N GLY A 22 18.10 9.80 -6.19
CA GLY A 22 17.86 9.07 -4.95
C GLY A 22 16.39 8.92 -4.61
N ARG A 23 15.47 9.24 -5.52
CA ARG A 23 14.02 9.16 -5.34
C ARG A 23 13.41 8.38 -6.49
N ILE A 24 12.24 7.80 -6.24
CA ILE A 24 11.39 7.23 -7.28
C ILE A 24 10.11 8.04 -7.26
N LEU A 25 9.92 8.87 -8.26
CA LEU A 25 8.83 9.84 -8.30
C LEU A 25 7.69 9.38 -9.22
N THR A 26 6.67 10.23 -9.33
CA THR A 26 5.59 10.05 -10.31
C THR A 26 5.83 10.99 -11.49
N MET A 27 5.90 10.44 -12.68
CA MET A 27 6.05 11.15 -13.94
C MET A 27 4.71 11.65 -14.46
N ARG A 28 4.75 12.80 -15.16
CA ARG A 28 3.60 13.37 -15.88
C ARG A 28 3.83 13.19 -17.37
N ILE A 29 2.95 12.44 -18.02
CA ILE A 29 3.00 12.24 -19.47
C ILE A 29 1.88 13.04 -20.11
N PRO A 30 2.20 14.04 -20.97
CA PRO A 30 1.18 14.78 -21.73
C PRO A 30 0.28 13.82 -22.51
N ASP A 31 -1.02 13.93 -22.29
CA ASP A 31 -2.03 13.16 -23.01
C ASP A 31 -3.35 13.92 -23.04
N PRO A 32 -3.92 14.22 -24.23
CA PRO A 32 -5.24 14.85 -24.35
C PRO A 32 -6.37 14.10 -23.61
N ASN A 33 -6.22 12.79 -23.42
CA ASN A 33 -7.18 11.94 -22.71
C ASN A 33 -6.81 11.70 -21.23
N GLY A 34 -5.82 12.44 -20.70
CA GLY A 34 -5.38 12.30 -19.32
C GLY A 34 -6.44 12.72 -18.30
N ASP A 35 -6.40 12.07 -17.13
CA ASP A 35 -7.31 12.32 -16.01
C ASP A 35 -6.87 13.48 -15.11
N TRP A 36 -5.68 14.03 -15.33
CA TRP A 36 -5.05 15.01 -14.44
C TRP A 36 -4.67 16.29 -15.17
N LYS A 37 -4.81 17.42 -14.48
CA LYS A 37 -4.27 18.72 -14.88
C LYS A 37 -3.38 19.28 -13.77
N VAL A 38 -2.51 20.20 -14.12
CA VAL A 38 -1.65 20.87 -13.13
C VAL A 38 -2.54 21.73 -12.22
N SER A 39 -2.30 21.66 -10.91
CA SER A 39 -3.06 22.50 -9.96
C SER A 39 -2.68 23.97 -10.11
N GLU A 40 -3.68 24.85 -10.01
CA GLU A 40 -3.47 26.30 -10.01
C GLU A 40 -2.79 26.80 -8.72
N LEU A 41 -2.87 26.03 -7.63
CA LEU A 41 -2.31 26.39 -6.33
C LEU A 41 -0.80 26.16 -6.27
N ASP A 42 -0.32 25.06 -6.84
CA ASP A 42 1.10 24.71 -6.89
C ASP A 42 1.36 23.84 -8.13
N PRO A 43 2.29 24.22 -9.02
CA PRO A 43 2.56 23.47 -10.25
C PRO A 43 3.12 22.06 -9.99
N ARG A 44 3.54 21.73 -8.77
CA ARG A 44 3.98 20.38 -8.36
C ARG A 44 2.81 19.46 -8.00
N LEU A 45 1.63 20.01 -7.75
CA LEU A 45 0.41 19.27 -7.47
C LEU A 45 -0.42 19.06 -8.74
N MET A 46 -1.26 18.04 -8.70
CA MET A 46 -2.15 17.67 -9.79
C MET A 46 -3.58 17.63 -9.27
N ASP A 47 -4.49 18.26 -10.01
CA ASP A 47 -5.92 18.20 -9.75
C ASP A 47 -6.57 17.22 -10.73
N ARG A 48 -7.60 16.51 -10.23
CA ARG A 48 -8.38 15.63 -11.08
C ARG A 48 -9.18 16.47 -12.07
N ARG A 49 -9.11 16.11 -13.34
CA ARG A 49 -9.87 16.72 -14.43
C ARG A 49 -11.38 16.57 -14.17
N ALA A 50 -12.15 17.63 -14.39
CA ALA A 50 -13.60 17.52 -14.30
C ALA A 50 -14.17 16.72 -15.50
N PRO A 51 -15.25 15.94 -15.31
CA PRO A 51 -15.80 15.08 -16.37
C PRO A 51 -16.19 15.81 -17.67
N ASP A 52 -16.54 17.09 -17.58
CA ASP A 52 -16.98 17.96 -18.68
C ASP A 52 -15.87 18.85 -19.26
N GLU A 53 -14.68 18.83 -18.67
CA GLU A 53 -13.58 19.71 -19.05
C GLU A 53 -12.93 19.27 -20.38
N GLN A 54 -12.72 20.20 -21.31
CA GLN A 54 -12.10 19.93 -22.62
C GLN A 54 -11.13 21.05 -23.04
N GLY A 55 -10.20 20.73 -23.95
CA GLY A 55 -9.30 21.71 -24.57
C GLY A 55 -8.11 22.16 -23.70
N GLY A 56 -7.97 21.63 -22.48
CA GLY A 56 -6.82 21.88 -21.61
C GLY A 56 -5.62 20.96 -21.91
N GLN A 57 -4.49 21.25 -21.24
CA GLN A 57 -3.34 20.35 -21.19
C GLN A 57 -3.54 19.34 -20.07
N TYR A 58 -3.72 18.07 -20.45
CA TYR A 58 -3.92 16.98 -19.51
C TYR A 58 -2.72 16.03 -19.49
N TYR A 59 -2.67 15.22 -18.44
CA TYR A 59 -1.57 14.32 -18.16
C TYR A 59 -2.09 12.97 -17.65
N ARG A 60 -1.37 11.90 -18.01
CA ARG A 60 -1.37 10.66 -17.23
C ARG A 60 -0.26 10.72 -16.19
N LEU A 61 -0.53 10.13 -15.03
CA LEU A 61 0.44 9.95 -13.98
C LEU A 61 0.92 8.50 -13.99
N LEU A 62 2.23 8.29 -14.07
CA LEU A 62 2.85 6.97 -14.07
C LEU A 62 4.04 6.98 -13.10
N PRO A 63 4.34 5.87 -12.43
CA PRO A 63 5.56 5.78 -11.64
C PRO A 63 6.78 5.90 -12.54
N GLU A 64 7.81 6.56 -12.04
CA GLU A 64 9.14 6.54 -12.65
C GLU A 64 9.68 5.12 -12.69
N GLY A 65 10.18 4.68 -13.85
CA GLY A 65 10.67 3.33 -13.99
C GLY A 65 10.79 2.83 -15.42
N TYR A 66 11.25 1.59 -15.55
CA TYR A 66 11.35 0.90 -16.84
C TYR A 66 10.08 0.14 -17.16
N LEU A 67 9.60 0.31 -18.39
CA LEU A 67 8.48 -0.45 -18.92
C LEU A 67 9.00 -1.75 -19.56
N GLU A 68 8.68 -2.89 -18.95
CA GLU A 68 8.99 -4.23 -19.45
C GLU A 68 7.74 -4.87 -20.08
N ASP A 69 7.93 -5.68 -21.14
CA ASP A 69 6.88 -6.44 -21.85
C ASP A 69 5.66 -5.62 -22.31
N TYR A 70 5.89 -4.44 -22.88
CA TYR A 70 4.81 -3.59 -23.40
C TYR A 70 4.10 -4.21 -24.61
N ASP A 71 2.78 -4.37 -24.51
CA ASP A 71 1.93 -4.92 -25.57
C ASP A 71 1.67 -3.94 -26.73
N GLY A 72 2.12 -2.69 -26.63
CA GLY A 72 1.89 -1.63 -27.62
C GLY A 72 0.62 -0.81 -27.38
N TYR A 73 -0.22 -1.19 -26.42
CA TYR A 73 -1.54 -0.60 -26.18
C TYR A 73 -1.74 -0.10 -24.75
N GLN A 74 -1.40 -0.91 -23.74
CA GLN A 74 -1.68 -0.63 -22.34
C GLN A 74 -0.40 -0.49 -21.53
N ILE A 75 -0.22 0.69 -20.93
CA ILE A 75 0.83 0.90 -19.95
C ILE A 75 0.31 0.45 -18.58
N LYS A 76 0.81 -0.67 -18.08
CA LYS A 76 0.47 -1.22 -16.76
C LYS A 76 1.57 -0.87 -15.76
N VAL A 77 1.20 -0.72 -14.48
CA VAL A 77 2.20 -0.70 -13.40
C VAL A 77 2.46 -2.14 -13.00
N ALA A 78 3.72 -2.57 -13.02
CA ALA A 78 4.06 -3.94 -12.67
C ALA A 78 3.77 -4.18 -11.19
N ARG A 79 3.32 -5.39 -10.86
CA ARG A 79 3.21 -5.80 -9.45
C ARG A 79 4.59 -5.74 -8.78
N SER A 80 4.62 -5.39 -7.49
CA SER A 80 5.86 -5.50 -6.72
C SER A 80 6.34 -6.95 -6.72
N LEU A 81 7.61 -7.16 -7.06
CA LEU A 81 8.25 -8.47 -6.94
C LEU A 81 8.31 -8.92 -5.46
N ARG A 82 8.39 -7.97 -4.53
CA ARG A 82 8.51 -8.19 -3.09
C ARG A 82 7.21 -7.74 -2.42
N GLY A 83 6.10 -8.40 -2.75
CA GLY A 83 4.75 -8.00 -2.37
C GLY A 83 4.31 -8.43 -0.96
N LEU A 84 5.23 -8.66 -0.03
CA LEU A 84 4.88 -9.00 1.36
C LEU A 84 4.31 -7.80 2.09
N ASP A 85 3.17 -7.99 2.75
CA ASP A 85 2.56 -7.04 3.66
C ASP A 85 2.71 -7.55 5.09
N PHE A 86 3.66 -6.97 5.82
CA PHE A 86 3.94 -7.35 7.21
C PHE A 86 2.73 -7.14 8.13
N ASN A 87 1.87 -6.16 7.83
CA ASN A 87 0.65 -5.88 8.59
C ASN A 87 -0.49 -6.86 8.26
N ARG A 88 -0.23 -7.87 7.42
CA ARG A 88 -1.10 -9.01 7.14
C ARG A 88 -0.50 -10.36 7.54
N ASN A 89 0.75 -10.37 8.02
CA ASN A 89 1.46 -11.59 8.40
C ASN A 89 1.26 -11.95 9.89
N PHE A 90 0.57 -11.14 10.69
CA PHE A 90 0.24 -11.46 12.09
C PHE A 90 -0.80 -12.58 12.19
N PRO A 91 -0.84 -13.35 13.31
CA PRO A 91 -1.72 -14.51 13.46
C PRO A 91 -3.22 -14.18 13.59
N VAL A 92 -3.57 -12.92 13.89
CA VAL A 92 -4.96 -12.50 14.00
C VAL A 92 -5.59 -12.39 12.61
N GLU A 93 -6.66 -13.15 12.37
CA GLU A 93 -7.42 -13.12 11.11
C GLU A 93 -6.55 -13.33 9.86
N TRP A 94 -5.48 -14.12 9.99
CA TRP A 94 -4.58 -14.43 8.88
C TRP A 94 -5.34 -15.21 7.78
N LYS A 95 -5.06 -14.86 6.53
CA LYS A 95 -5.71 -15.42 5.35
C LYS A 95 -4.68 -15.75 4.26
N PRO A 96 -4.91 -16.79 3.45
CA PRO A 96 -4.02 -17.16 2.36
C PRO A 96 -4.03 -16.13 1.22
N GLU A 97 -3.03 -16.22 0.33
CA GLU A 97 -2.80 -15.27 -0.77
C GLU A 97 -4.02 -15.04 -1.69
N SER A 98 -4.90 -16.05 -1.83
CA SER A 98 -6.13 -15.95 -2.63
C SER A 98 -7.14 -14.97 -2.05
N ASP A 99 -7.17 -14.82 -0.72
CA ASP A 99 -8.16 -14.05 0.01
C ASP A 99 -7.56 -12.73 0.53
N GLN A 100 -6.26 -12.73 0.81
CA GLN A 100 -5.52 -11.60 1.31
C GLN A 100 -4.09 -11.59 0.77
N ARG A 101 -3.82 -10.63 -0.12
CA ARG A 101 -2.51 -10.50 -0.76
C ARG A 101 -1.42 -10.13 0.24
N GLY A 102 -0.23 -10.70 0.07
CA GLY A 102 0.96 -10.31 0.81
C GLY A 102 1.07 -10.88 2.23
N ALA A 103 0.13 -11.72 2.67
CA ALA A 103 0.09 -12.23 4.04
C ALA A 103 1.18 -13.28 4.36
N GLY A 104 1.98 -13.68 3.37
CA GLY A 104 2.96 -14.74 3.49
C GLY A 104 2.34 -16.14 3.44
N PRO A 105 3.14 -17.22 3.46
CA PRO A 105 2.64 -18.60 3.38
C PRO A 105 1.93 -19.10 4.66
N TYR A 106 2.19 -18.50 5.82
CA TYR A 106 1.57 -18.79 7.11
C TYR A 106 1.80 -17.62 8.08
N PRO A 107 1.03 -17.48 9.18
CA PRO A 107 1.20 -16.37 10.10
C PRO A 107 2.57 -16.40 10.80
N GLY A 108 3.26 -15.26 10.83
CA GLY A 108 4.61 -15.12 11.36
C GLY A 108 5.68 -15.80 10.49
N SER A 109 5.43 -15.96 9.20
CA SER A 109 6.44 -16.49 8.26
C SER A 109 7.62 -15.55 8.05
N GLU A 110 7.41 -14.24 8.18
CA GLU A 110 8.47 -13.25 7.99
C GLU A 110 9.24 -13.05 9.31
N SER A 111 10.57 -13.04 9.25
CA SER A 111 11.44 -12.97 10.42
C SER A 111 11.17 -11.74 11.28
N GLU A 112 10.87 -10.61 10.65
CA GLU A 112 10.56 -9.34 11.28
C GLU A 112 9.27 -9.43 12.10
N THR A 113 8.20 -9.97 11.50
CA THR A 113 6.92 -10.21 12.18
C THR A 113 7.07 -11.26 13.27
N LYS A 114 7.78 -12.36 12.99
CA LYS A 114 8.04 -13.43 13.96
C LYS A 114 8.79 -12.94 15.19
N ALA A 115 9.81 -12.11 15.00
CA ALA A 115 10.57 -11.52 16.10
C ALA A 115 9.67 -10.64 17.00
N LEU A 116 8.75 -9.87 16.41
CA LEU A 116 7.81 -9.07 17.20
C LEU A 116 6.81 -9.95 17.96
N ILE A 117 6.28 -11.00 17.33
CA ILE A 117 5.41 -11.98 17.99
C ILE A 117 6.13 -12.63 19.17
N ASP A 118 7.36 -13.10 18.96
CA ASP A 118 8.15 -13.75 20.00
C ASP A 118 8.46 -12.78 21.15
N PHE A 119 8.81 -11.53 20.83
CA PHE A 119 9.01 -10.50 21.84
C PHE A 119 7.74 -10.23 22.65
N ILE A 120 6.59 -10.01 22.00
CA ILE A 120 5.35 -9.70 22.73
C ILE A 120 4.92 -10.89 23.60
N THR A 121 4.96 -12.11 23.06
CA THR A 121 4.52 -13.31 23.78
C THR A 121 5.44 -13.72 24.93
N SER A 122 6.72 -13.35 24.90
CA SER A 122 7.66 -13.60 26.01
C SER A 122 7.64 -12.54 27.12
N HIS A 123 6.90 -11.44 26.95
CA HIS A 123 6.87 -10.31 27.89
C HIS A 123 5.43 -10.06 28.39
N PRO A 124 4.97 -10.79 29.42
CA PRO A 124 3.58 -10.70 29.91
C PRO A 124 3.24 -9.36 30.58
N ASN A 125 4.22 -8.46 30.74
CA ASN A 125 4.08 -7.15 31.35
C ASN A 125 3.86 -6.00 30.35
N ILE A 126 3.71 -6.30 29.04
CA ILE A 126 3.34 -5.31 28.04
C ILE A 126 1.85 -5.02 28.15
N ASN A 127 1.50 -3.75 28.37
CA ASN A 127 0.10 -3.30 28.53
C ASN A 127 -0.43 -2.48 27.36
N THR A 128 0.43 -2.00 26.46
CA THR A 128 0.03 -1.12 25.35
C THR A 128 0.97 -1.30 24.16
N GLY A 129 0.41 -1.34 22.95
CA GLY A 129 1.14 -1.32 21.69
C GLY A 129 0.62 -0.21 20.77
N ILE A 130 1.53 0.53 20.13
CA ILE A 130 1.20 1.58 19.16
C ILE A 130 1.99 1.30 17.88
N ALA A 131 1.28 1.10 16.77
CA ALA A 131 1.87 0.91 15.45
C ALA A 131 1.65 2.17 14.60
N TYR A 132 2.73 2.82 14.17
CA TYR A 132 2.67 4.04 13.37
C TYR A 132 2.60 3.73 11.87
N HIS A 133 1.63 4.35 11.20
CA HIS A 133 1.47 4.28 9.74
C HIS A 133 1.23 5.68 9.18
N THR A 134 1.58 5.85 7.91
CA THR A 134 1.22 7.01 7.09
C THR A 134 0.63 6.51 5.78
N TYR A 135 -0.29 7.20 5.14
CA TYR A 135 -0.94 8.46 5.50
C TYR A 135 -2.41 8.20 5.82
N SER A 136 -3.08 9.09 6.57
CA SER A 136 -4.55 9.19 6.69
C SER A 136 -4.97 10.20 7.77
N GLY A 137 -4.08 10.55 8.72
CA GLY A 137 -4.42 11.48 9.80
C GLY A 137 -5.42 10.89 10.82
N VAL A 138 -5.39 9.58 11.01
CA VAL A 138 -6.33 8.84 11.87
C VAL A 138 -5.59 8.14 13.01
N ILE A 139 -6.30 7.94 14.12
CA ILE A 139 -5.91 7.02 15.20
C ILE A 139 -6.87 5.84 15.11
N LEU A 140 -6.34 4.64 14.87
CA LEU A 140 -7.11 3.41 14.76
C LEU A 140 -6.97 2.56 16.02
N ARG A 141 -8.04 1.84 16.36
CA ARG A 141 -8.05 0.85 17.44
C ARG A 141 -8.60 -0.50 16.95
N PRO A 142 -8.31 -1.61 17.64
CA PRO A 142 -8.96 -2.88 17.38
C PRO A 142 -10.47 -2.87 17.66
N PRO A 143 -11.24 -3.79 17.07
CA PRO A 143 -10.86 -4.73 16.01
C PRO A 143 -10.99 -4.06 14.63
N SER A 144 -10.27 -4.56 13.63
CA SER A 144 -10.35 -4.04 12.26
C SER A 144 -11.33 -4.82 11.36
N THR A 145 -11.93 -5.90 11.86
CA THR A 145 -12.65 -6.89 11.04
C THR A 145 -14.15 -6.98 11.29
N HIS A 146 -14.66 -6.37 12.36
CA HIS A 146 -16.07 -6.39 12.74
C HIS A 146 -16.49 -5.11 13.47
N SER A 147 -17.79 -4.93 13.65
CA SER A 147 -18.36 -3.77 14.33
C SER A 147 -18.20 -3.85 15.86
N ASP A 148 -18.44 -2.72 16.52
CA ASP A 148 -18.47 -2.65 17.99
C ASP A 148 -19.57 -3.51 18.62
N ASP A 149 -20.59 -3.89 17.86
CA ASP A 149 -21.70 -4.72 18.36
C ASP A 149 -21.27 -6.17 18.61
N GLU A 150 -20.16 -6.59 18.01
CA GLU A 150 -19.58 -7.93 18.15
C GLU A 150 -18.46 -7.98 19.21
N LEU A 151 -18.10 -6.84 19.80
CA LEU A 151 -17.09 -6.76 20.87
C LEU A 151 -17.60 -7.26 22.21
N ASP A 152 -16.70 -7.81 23.03
CA ASP A 152 -16.99 -8.03 24.44
C ASP A 152 -17.36 -6.70 25.11
N ALA A 153 -18.37 -6.73 25.97
CA ALA A 153 -18.90 -5.53 26.60
C ALA A 153 -17.82 -4.79 27.43
N THR A 154 -16.89 -5.53 28.05
CA THR A 154 -15.81 -4.97 28.87
C THR A 154 -14.81 -4.19 28.02
N ASP A 155 -14.45 -4.74 26.86
CA ASP A 155 -13.55 -4.08 25.91
C ASP A 155 -14.22 -2.84 25.32
N LEU A 156 -15.50 -2.95 24.95
CA LEU A 156 -16.27 -1.82 24.43
C LEU A 156 -16.41 -0.68 25.45
N TRP A 157 -16.60 -0.99 26.73
CA TRP A 157 -16.63 0.02 27.79
C TRP A 157 -15.28 0.71 27.96
N THR A 158 -14.17 -0.03 27.85
CA THR A 158 -12.82 0.55 27.91
C THR A 158 -12.60 1.57 26.80
N TYR A 159 -13.15 1.35 25.61
CA TYR A 159 -13.05 2.31 24.51
C TYR A 159 -13.99 3.52 24.63
N LYS A 160 -15.06 3.44 25.43
CA LYS A 160 -16.08 4.50 25.58
C LYS A 160 -15.89 5.36 26.83
N ALA A 161 -15.03 4.94 27.76
CA ALA A 161 -14.67 5.69 28.95
C ALA A 161 -13.80 6.91 28.61
#